data_AF-A0AA95KQR9-F1
#
_entry.id   AF-A0AA95KQR9-F1
#
_cell.length_a   1.000
_cell.length_b   1.000
_cell.length_c   1.000
_cell.angle_alpha   90.00
_cell.angle_beta   90.00
_cell.angle_gamma   90.00
#
_symmetry.space_group_name_H-M   'P 1'
#
loop_
_entity.id
_entity.type
_entity.pdbx_description
1 polymer ?
#
loop_
_entity_poly.entity_id
_entity_poly.type
_entity_poly.pdbx_seq_one_letter_code
_entity_poly.pdbx_strand_id
1 'polypeptide(L)'
;MSQSLKHGSYLRTTSHLNKWIGGRFVNSMQFLRFLIVGMFNTMVGMGLMFLLKNGLDWPYWHSTFTGNSIGAAVSFILNRAFTFQSSVPVRVGAPRFVLVILVSYILSFSVSHSITERINESTIHDLYLSLDSIAIILGSIFYTITNFIGQKVFVFKERDYCSS
;
A
#
# COMPACT_ATOMS: atom_id res chain seq x y z
N MET A 1 -47.96 -25.22 -7.42
CA MET A 1 -47.26 -24.49 -8.50
C MET A 1 -46.62 -23.16 -8.08
N SER A 2 -46.64 -22.75 -6.80
CA SER A 2 -46.13 -21.44 -6.33
C SER A 2 -44.74 -21.47 -5.64
N GLN A 3 -44.30 -22.61 -5.09
CA GLN A 3 -43.03 -22.68 -4.34
C GLN A 3 -41.75 -22.70 -5.20
N SER A 4 -41.82 -23.21 -6.44
CA SER A 4 -40.66 -23.29 -7.35
C SER A 4 -40.20 -21.92 -7.86
N LEU A 5 -41.13 -20.96 -8.01
CA LEU A 5 -40.80 -19.62 -8.53
C LEU A 5 -40.07 -18.74 -7.49
N LYS A 6 -40.36 -18.90 -6.18
CA LYS A 6 -39.67 -18.13 -5.12
C LYS A 6 -38.20 -18.54 -4.94
N HIS A 7 -37.85 -19.79 -5.22
CA HIS A 7 -36.48 -20.29 -5.03
C HIS A 7 -35.50 -19.73 -6.09
N GLY A 8 -35.96 -19.53 -7.33
CA GLY A 8 -35.14 -18.94 -8.40
C GLY A 8 -34.78 -17.46 -8.17
N SER A 9 -35.68 -16.69 -7.55
CA SER A 9 -35.44 -15.28 -7.19
C SER A 9 -34.42 -15.12 -6.05
N TYR A 10 -34.38 -16.06 -5.10
CA TYR A 10 -33.42 -16.02 -4.00
C TYR A 10 -31.98 -16.24 -4.50
N LEU A 11 -31.77 -17.25 -5.34
CA LEU A 11 -30.43 -17.57 -5.90
C LEU A 11 -29.89 -16.47 -6.83
N ARG A 12 -30.77 -15.72 -7.51
CA ARG A 12 -30.38 -14.59 -8.35
C ARG A 12 -30.01 -13.35 -7.53
N THR A 13 -30.66 -13.14 -6.39
CA THR A 13 -30.38 -11.97 -5.53
C THR A 13 -29.10 -12.16 -4.71
N THR A 14 -28.84 -13.38 -4.24
CA THR A 14 -27.62 -13.71 -3.48
C THR A 14 -26.35 -13.66 -4.32
N SER A 15 -26.40 -13.92 -5.63
CA SER A 15 -25.23 -13.81 -6.51
C SER A 15 -24.80 -12.36 -6.76
N HIS A 16 -25.75 -11.43 -6.91
CA HIS A 16 -25.45 -9.99 -7.01
C HIS A 16 -24.89 -9.42 -5.70
N LEU A 17 -25.44 -9.84 -4.55
CA LEU A 17 -24.94 -9.45 -3.23
C LEU A 17 -23.54 -10.03 -2.97
N ASN A 18 -23.29 -11.30 -3.32
CA ASN A 18 -21.96 -11.88 -3.14
C ASN A 18 -20.90 -11.28 -4.08
N LYS A 19 -21.31 -10.82 -5.28
CA LYS A 19 -20.42 -10.09 -6.19
C LYS A 19 -20.12 -8.66 -5.70
N TRP A 20 -21.09 -8.02 -5.04
CA TRP A 20 -20.93 -6.68 -4.46
C TRP A 20 -20.15 -6.68 -3.13
N ILE A 21 -20.36 -7.72 -2.32
CA ILE A 21 -19.64 -7.96 -1.07
C ILE A 21 -18.25 -8.50 -1.40
N GLY A 22 -18.12 -9.57 -2.18
CA GLY A 22 -16.85 -10.22 -2.52
C GLY A 22 -15.90 -9.39 -3.40
N GLY A 23 -16.40 -8.46 -4.21
CA GLY A 23 -15.56 -7.58 -5.05
C GLY A 23 -14.88 -6.43 -4.30
N ARG A 24 -15.29 -6.17 -3.06
CA ARG A 24 -14.86 -4.98 -2.28
C ARG A 24 -13.84 -5.29 -1.19
N PHE A 25 -13.64 -6.56 -0.88
CA PHE A 25 -12.63 -6.99 0.09
C PHE A 25 -11.25 -7.05 -0.54
N VAL A 26 -10.24 -6.86 0.31
CA VAL A 26 -8.81 -6.94 0.01
C VAL A 26 -8.55 -8.22 -0.80
N ASN A 27 -8.11 -8.09 -2.05
CA ASN A 27 -7.68 -9.27 -2.81
C ASN A 27 -6.36 -9.69 -2.16
N SER A 28 -6.36 -10.74 -1.34
CA SER A 28 -5.17 -11.20 -0.61
C SER A 28 -3.98 -11.44 -1.53
N MET A 29 -4.24 -11.88 -2.77
CA MET A 29 -3.21 -12.02 -3.80
C MET A 29 -2.63 -10.67 -4.26
N GLN A 30 -3.46 -9.64 -4.44
CA GLN A 30 -2.97 -8.28 -4.76
C GLN A 30 -2.19 -7.70 -3.57
N PHE A 31 -2.65 -7.93 -2.35
CA PHE A 31 -1.94 -7.50 -1.15
C PHE A 31 -0.57 -8.18 -1.03
N LEU A 32 -0.48 -9.48 -1.28
CA LEU A 32 0.79 -10.20 -1.28
C LEU A 32 1.74 -9.69 -2.38
N ARG A 33 1.23 -9.45 -3.60
CA ARG A 33 2.02 -8.83 -4.68
C ARG A 33 2.52 -7.45 -4.28
N PHE A 34 1.69 -6.64 -3.63
CA PHE A 34 2.08 -5.32 -3.12
C PHE A 34 3.24 -5.42 -2.11
N LEU A 35 3.20 -6.38 -1.18
CA LEU A 35 4.29 -6.61 -0.22
C LEU A 35 5.58 -7.03 -0.93
N ILE A 36 5.50 -7.96 -1.89
CA ILE A 36 6.66 -8.42 -2.68
C ILE A 36 7.27 -7.25 -3.45
N VAL A 37 6.44 -6.42 -4.09
CA VAL A 37 6.89 -5.21 -4.79
C VAL A 37 7.54 -4.22 -3.81
N GLY A 38 7.00 -4.09 -2.60
CA GLY A 38 7.60 -3.30 -1.52
C GLY A 38 9.01 -3.76 -1.16
N MET A 39 9.21 -5.06 -0.96
CA MET A 39 10.53 -5.64 -0.70
C MET A 39 11.51 -5.38 -1.84
N PHE A 40 11.08 -5.62 -3.09
CA PHE A 40 11.92 -5.38 -4.27
C PHE A 40 12.31 -3.91 -4.42
N ASN A 41 11.38 -2.99 -4.20
CA ASN A 41 11.66 -1.56 -4.18
C ASN A 41 12.78 -1.22 -3.19
N THR A 42 12.66 -1.70 -1.95
CA THR A 42 13.67 -1.40 -0.92
C THR A 42 15.03 -2.00 -1.28
N MET A 43 15.07 -3.21 -1.84
CA MET A 43 16.32 -3.83 -2.31
C MET A 43 16.97 -3.03 -3.43
N VAL A 44 16.19 -2.60 -4.43
CA VAL A 44 16.70 -1.80 -5.56
C VAL A 44 17.14 -0.42 -5.07
N GLY A 45 16.32 0.25 -4.25
CA GLY A 45 16.61 1.57 -3.71
C GLY A 45 17.88 1.57 -2.85
N MET A 46 17.96 0.68 -1.85
CA MET A 46 19.15 0.56 -1.00
C MET A 46 20.38 0.10 -1.77
N GLY A 47 20.24 -0.89 -2.67
CA GLY A 47 21.34 -1.36 -3.50
C GLY A 47 21.92 -0.25 -4.36
N LEU A 48 21.05 0.59 -4.94
CA LEU A 48 21.47 1.73 -5.72
C LEU A 48 22.11 2.82 -4.86
N MET A 49 21.56 3.15 -3.69
CA MET A 49 22.20 4.08 -2.75
C MET A 49 23.61 3.62 -2.36
N PHE A 50 23.77 2.32 -2.08
CA PHE A 50 25.06 1.75 -1.71
C PHE A 50 26.06 1.83 -2.87
N LEU A 51 25.61 1.53 -4.09
CA LEU A 51 26.44 1.57 -5.30
C LEU A 51 26.87 3.00 -5.65
N LEU A 52 25.96 3.98 -5.59
CA LEU A 52 26.34 5.39 -5.81
C LEU A 52 27.26 5.93 -4.72
N LYS A 53 27.02 5.56 -3.45
CA LYS A 53 27.84 6.05 -2.33
C LYS A 53 29.24 5.45 -2.34
N ASN A 54 29.38 4.14 -2.55
CA ASN A 54 30.69 3.48 -2.45
C ASN A 54 31.41 3.35 -3.80
N GLY A 55 30.70 3.43 -4.92
CA GLY A 55 31.28 3.31 -6.26
C GLY A 55 31.60 4.65 -6.93
N LEU A 56 30.84 5.70 -6.62
CA LEU A 56 30.97 7.03 -7.26
C LEU A 56 31.29 8.15 -6.26
N ASP A 57 31.49 7.83 -4.97
CA ASP A 57 31.71 8.77 -3.87
C ASP A 57 30.73 9.95 -3.86
N TRP A 58 29.49 9.70 -4.30
CA TRP A 58 28.48 10.75 -4.35
C TRP A 58 28.09 11.22 -2.95
N PRO A 59 27.79 12.53 -2.79
CA PRO A 59 27.30 13.06 -1.53
C PRO A 59 26.09 12.28 -1.03
N TYR A 60 26.03 12.02 0.28
CA TYR A 60 24.99 11.22 0.92
C TYR A 60 23.57 11.64 0.52
N TRP A 61 23.33 12.95 0.47
CA TRP A 61 22.06 13.54 0.05
C TRP A 61 21.68 13.20 -1.39
N HIS A 62 22.63 13.26 -2.34
CA HIS A 62 22.35 12.95 -3.74
C HIS A 62 22.14 11.45 -3.95
N SER A 63 22.93 10.61 -3.27
CA SER A 63 22.77 9.15 -3.34
C SER A 63 21.40 8.70 -2.79
N THR A 64 21.00 9.20 -1.62
CA THR A 64 19.71 8.87 -1.00
C THR A 64 18.52 9.40 -1.80
N PHE A 65 18.59 10.64 -2.30
CA PHE A 65 17.53 11.20 -3.14
C PHE A 65 17.33 10.38 -4.42
N THR A 66 18.42 10.04 -5.10
CA THR A 66 18.38 9.30 -6.37
C THR A 66 17.92 7.86 -6.17
N GLY A 67 18.43 7.18 -5.14
CA GLY A 67 18.03 5.82 -4.79
C GLY A 67 16.56 5.72 -4.40
N ASN A 68 16.06 6.66 -3.57
CA ASN A 68 14.65 6.69 -3.19
C ASN A 68 13.74 7.01 -4.38
N SER A 69 14.16 7.93 -5.25
CA SER A 69 13.39 8.30 -6.45
C SER A 69 13.26 7.13 -7.42
N ILE A 70 14.36 6.41 -7.67
CA ILE A 70 14.35 5.23 -8.55
C ILE A 70 13.57 4.08 -7.91
N GLY A 71 13.75 3.85 -6.61
CA GLY A 71 12.93 2.89 -5.86
C GLY A 71 11.43 3.19 -5.99
N ALA A 72 11.02 4.44 -5.77
CA ALA A 72 9.63 4.87 -5.92
C ALA A 72 9.12 4.67 -7.37
N ALA A 73 9.93 4.98 -8.38
CA ALA A 73 9.57 4.76 -9.79
C ALA A 73 9.37 3.27 -10.10
N VAL A 74 10.29 2.41 -9.65
CA VAL A 74 10.18 0.95 -9.79
C VAL A 74 8.94 0.45 -9.06
N SER A 75 8.70 0.91 -7.83
CA SER A 75 7.50 0.57 -7.06
C SER A 75 6.23 0.93 -7.80
N PHE A 76 6.16 2.12 -8.42
CA PHE A 76 5.00 2.53 -9.21
C PHE A 76 4.80 1.64 -10.45
N ILE A 77 5.86 1.36 -11.21
CA ILE A 77 5.79 0.54 -12.42
C ILE A 77 5.34 -0.88 -12.08
N LEU A 78 5.95 -1.50 -11.07
CA LEU A 78 5.61 -2.85 -10.63
C LEU A 78 4.20 -2.90 -10.05
N ASN A 79 3.81 -1.93 -9.23
CA ASN A 79 2.44 -1.90 -8.70
C ASN A 79 1.40 -1.71 -9.82
N ARG A 80 1.70 -0.89 -10.83
CA ARG A 80 0.85 -0.69 -11.99
C ARG A 80 0.72 -1.97 -12.83
N ALA A 81 1.84 -2.60 -13.20
CA ALA A 81 1.87 -3.70 -14.15
C ALA A 81 1.57 -5.08 -13.50
N PHE A 82 2.03 -5.32 -12.28
CA PHE A 82 1.96 -6.64 -11.63
C PHE A 82 0.91 -6.72 -10.52
N THR A 83 0.86 -5.71 -9.63
CA THR A 83 -0.04 -5.72 -8.47
C THR A 83 -1.49 -5.43 -8.87
N PHE A 84 -1.73 -4.30 -9.55
CA PHE A 84 -3.06 -3.81 -9.86
C PHE A 84 -3.46 -4.00 -11.33
N GLN A 85 -2.51 -4.31 -12.22
CA GLN A 85 -2.74 -4.53 -13.66
C GLN A 85 -3.59 -3.41 -14.29
N SER A 86 -3.30 -2.17 -13.92
CA SER A 86 -4.13 -1.02 -14.25
C SER A 86 -3.60 -0.28 -15.48
N SER A 87 -4.51 0.13 -16.36
CA SER A 87 -4.21 0.87 -17.58
C SER A 87 -3.97 2.38 -17.37
N VAL A 88 -4.11 2.89 -16.14
CA VAL A 88 -4.00 4.33 -15.81
C VAL A 88 -2.72 4.96 -16.38
N PRO A 89 -2.78 6.12 -17.05
CA PRO A 89 -1.60 6.78 -17.59
C PRO A 89 -0.65 7.24 -16.48
N VAL A 90 0.66 7.07 -16.70
CA VAL A 90 1.72 7.38 -15.71
C VAL A 90 1.63 8.82 -15.20
N ARG A 91 1.34 9.78 -16.09
CA ARG A 91 1.20 11.22 -15.75
C ARG A 91 0.12 11.49 -14.71
N VAL A 92 -0.93 10.67 -14.66
CA VAL A 92 -2.05 10.80 -13.72
C VAL A 92 -1.84 9.90 -12.50
N GLY A 93 -1.32 8.69 -12.70
CA GLY A 93 -1.09 7.72 -11.63
C GLY A 93 0.06 8.12 -10.69
N ALA A 94 1.18 8.62 -11.22
CA ALA A 94 2.37 8.95 -10.43
C ALA A 94 2.12 10.01 -9.35
N PRO A 95 1.51 11.19 -9.63
CA PRO A 95 1.23 12.16 -8.57
C PRO A 95 0.24 11.62 -7.54
N ARG A 96 -0.75 10.82 -7.95
CA ARG A 96 -1.69 10.18 -7.01
C ARG A 96 -1.00 9.16 -6.12
N PHE A 97 -0.07 8.38 -6.66
CA PHE A 97 0.72 7.41 -5.91
C PHE A 97 1.52 8.09 -4.80
N VAL A 98 2.22 9.18 -5.13
CA VAL A 98 2.98 9.98 -4.15
C VAL A 98 2.02 10.58 -3.11
N LEU A 99 0.88 11.15 -3.53
CA LEU A 99 -0.11 11.68 -2.60
C LEU A 99 -0.63 10.62 -1.63
N VAL A 100 -0.94 9.42 -2.11
CA VAL A 100 -1.40 8.32 -1.23
C VAL A 100 -0.32 7.90 -0.25
N ILE A 101 0.94 7.81 -0.68
CA ILE A 101 2.06 7.51 0.22
C ILE A 101 2.16 8.56 1.33
N LEU A 102 2.14 9.84 0.97
CA LEU A 102 2.26 10.95 1.92
C LEU A 102 1.09 10.97 2.91
N VAL A 103 -0.14 10.86 2.41
CA VAL A 103 -1.34 10.82 3.26
C VAL A 103 -1.32 9.60 4.18
N SER A 104 -0.96 8.43 3.66
CA SER A 104 -0.87 7.20 4.46
C SER A 104 0.22 7.31 5.53
N TYR A 105 1.35 7.95 5.21
CA TYR A 105 2.44 8.19 6.16
C TYR A 105 1.99 9.05 7.32
N ILE A 106 1.36 10.20 7.04
CA ILE A 106 0.85 11.13 8.07
C ILE A 106 -0.19 10.42 8.95
N LEU A 107 -1.17 9.75 8.33
CA LEU A 107 -2.22 9.04 9.06
C LEU A 107 -1.64 7.96 9.98
N SER A 108 -0.69 7.17 9.49
CA SER A 108 -0.10 6.07 10.26
C SER A 108 0.74 6.59 11.41
N PHE A 109 1.51 7.66 11.18
CA PHE A 109 2.29 8.31 12.23
C PHE A 109 1.38 8.85 13.35
N SER A 110 0.30 9.56 12.99
CA SER A 110 -0.66 10.08 13.97
C SER A 110 -1.36 8.98 14.76
N VAL A 111 -1.77 7.89 14.09
CA VAL A 111 -2.44 6.76 14.74
C VAL A 111 -1.48 6.04 15.68
N SER A 112 -0.26 5.75 15.25
CA SER A 112 0.73 5.08 16.09
C SER A 112 1.06 5.88 17.33
N HIS A 113 1.29 7.19 17.18
CA HIS A 113 1.58 8.05 18.32
C HIS A 113 0.43 8.05 19.33
N SER A 114 -0.81 8.18 18.85
CA SER A 114 -2.02 8.15 19.71
C SER A 114 -2.21 6.82 20.43
N ILE A 115 -1.79 5.70 19.82
CA ILE A 115 -1.88 4.38 20.44
C ILE A 115 -0.79 4.22 21.49
N THR A 116 0.46 4.60 21.19
CA THR A 116 1.60 4.45 22.09
C THR A 116 1.43 5.25 23.38
N GLU A 117 0.84 6.45 23.32
CA GLU A 117 0.54 7.25 24.52
C GLU A 117 -0.50 6.60 25.46
N ARG A 118 -1.32 5.67 24.95
CA ARG A 118 -2.32 4.94 25.75
C ARG A 118 -1.80 3.64 26.34
N ILE A 119 -0.56 3.26 26.02
CA ILE A 119 0.07 2.04 26.54
C ILE A 119 0.79 2.40 27.84
N ASN A 120 0.40 1.77 28.95
CA ASN A 120 1.10 1.92 30.22
C ASN A 120 2.52 1.35 30.12
N GLU A 121 3.51 2.16 30.49
CA GLU A 121 4.94 1.79 30.50
C GLU A 121 5.24 0.51 31.28
N SER A 122 4.43 0.20 32.30
CA SER A 122 4.59 -0.96 33.18
C SER A 122 4.48 -2.32 32.50
N THR A 123 3.82 -2.43 31.34
CA THR A 123 3.62 -3.71 30.63
C THR A 123 4.74 -4.00 29.63
N ILE A 124 5.51 -2.98 29.23
CA ILE A 124 6.42 -3.04 28.08
C ILE A 124 7.86 -3.34 28.54
N HIS A 125 8.20 -2.95 29.76
CA HIS A 125 9.51 -3.18 30.36
C HIS A 125 9.86 -4.67 30.55
N ASP A 126 8.85 -5.54 30.69
CA ASP A 126 9.01 -7.00 30.78
C ASP A 126 9.31 -7.66 29.43
N LEU A 127 9.06 -6.98 28.30
CA LEU A 127 9.24 -7.53 26.96
C LEU A 127 10.55 -7.14 26.26
N TYR A 128 11.44 -6.38 26.92
CA TYR A 128 12.67 -5.81 26.31
C TYR A 128 12.43 -4.98 25.02
N LEU A 129 11.20 -4.56 24.75
CA LEU A 129 10.87 -3.72 23.61
C LEU A 129 10.72 -2.27 24.08
N SER A 130 11.31 -1.31 23.36
CA SER A 130 11.02 0.10 23.61
C SER A 130 9.64 0.48 23.05
N LEU A 131 8.94 1.42 23.71
CA LEU A 131 7.67 1.97 23.22
C LEU A 131 7.80 2.52 21.79
N ASP A 132 8.95 3.08 21.45
CA ASP A 132 9.28 3.56 20.10
C ASP A 132 9.28 2.42 19.07
N SER A 133 9.84 1.25 19.43
CA SER A 133 9.85 0.08 18.53
C SER A 133 8.43 -0.39 18.22
N ILE A 134 7.55 -0.37 19.23
CA ILE A 134 6.14 -0.72 19.07
C ILE A 134 5.41 0.30 18.19
N ALA A 135 5.69 1.59 18.38
CA ALA A 135 5.14 2.66 17.54
C ALA A 135 5.56 2.50 16.06
N ILE A 136 6.83 2.15 15.81
CA ILE A 136 7.37 1.89 14.46
C ILE A 136 6.68 0.68 13.82
N ILE A 137 6.54 -0.43 14.55
CA ILE A 137 5.89 -1.65 14.02
C ILE A 137 4.41 -1.39 13.73
N LEU A 138 3.67 -0.83 14.68
CA LEU A 138 2.27 -0.47 14.49
C LEU A 138 2.10 0.49 13.31
N GLY A 139 2.96 1.51 13.23
CA GLY A 139 2.92 2.50 12.16
C GLY A 139 3.17 1.87 10.81
N SER A 140 4.13 0.96 10.73
CA SER A 140 4.45 0.23 9.50
C SER A 140 3.29 -0.66 9.04
N ILE A 141 2.60 -1.33 9.96
CA ILE A 141 1.42 -2.17 9.65
C ILE A 141 0.27 -1.30 9.16
N PHE A 142 -0.08 -0.24 9.90
CA PHE A 142 -1.14 0.69 9.52
C PHE A 142 -0.84 1.38 8.19
N TYR A 143 0.41 1.79 7.97
CA TYR A 143 0.87 2.39 6.73
C TYR A 143 0.68 1.45 5.56
N THR A 144 1.12 0.20 5.70
CA THR A 144 1.02 -0.78 4.61
C THR A 144 -0.42 -1.04 4.21
N ILE A 145 -1.34 -1.16 5.18
CA ILE A 145 -2.77 -1.38 4.92
C ILE A 145 -3.39 -0.14 4.26
N THR A 146 -3.20 1.04 4.85
CA THR A 146 -3.78 2.29 4.35
C THR A 146 -3.26 2.62 2.96
N ASN A 147 -1.94 2.45 2.74
CA ASN A 147 -1.30 2.69 1.45
C ASN A 147 -1.81 1.71 0.39
N PHE A 148 -1.95 0.42 0.71
CA PHE A 148 -2.53 -0.56 -0.22
C PHE A 148 -3.96 -0.18 -0.63
N ILE A 149 -4.82 0.16 0.35
CA ILE A 149 -6.21 0.56 0.10
C ILE A 149 -6.25 1.84 -0.73
N GLY A 150 -5.46 2.85 -0.37
CA GLY A 150 -5.39 4.12 -1.09
C GLY A 150 -4.93 3.93 -2.55
N GLN A 151 -3.92 3.09 -2.78
CA GLN A 151 -3.45 2.80 -4.13
C GLN A 151 -4.51 2.07 -4.96
N LYS A 152 -5.17 1.07 -4.36
CA LYS A 152 -6.24 0.31 -5.00
C LYS A 152 -7.44 1.19 -5.38
N VAL A 153 -7.88 2.06 -4.45
CA VAL A 153 -9.15 2.80 -4.59
C VAL A 153 -8.97 4.14 -5.29
N PHE A 154 -7.81 4.80 -5.15
CA PHE A 154 -7.59 6.16 -5.63
C PHE A 154 -6.60 6.24 -6.80
N VAL A 155 -5.49 5.52 -6.74
CA VAL A 155 -4.41 5.61 -7.74
C VAL A 155 -4.75 4.81 -8.99
N PHE A 156 -5.10 3.55 -8.82
CA PHE A 156 -5.28 2.58 -9.90
C PHE A 156 -6.75 2.32 -10.27
N LYS A 157 -7.66 3.15 -9.76
CA LYS A 157 -9.05 3.12 -10.19
C LYS A 157 -9.13 3.52 -11.66
N GLU A 158 -9.53 2.56 -12.50
CA GLU A 158 -9.92 2.83 -13.87
C GLU A 158 -11.08 3.82 -13.84
N ARG A 159 -10.78 5.05 -14.28
CA ARG A 159 -11.77 5.95 -14.81
C ARG A 159 -11.66 5.80 -16.32
N ASP A 160 -12.77 5.86 -17.01
CA ASP A 160 -12.78 5.92 -18.47
C ASP A 160 -12.01 7.17 -18.90
N TYR A 161 -10.69 7.03 -19.11
CA TYR A 161 -9.87 8.04 -19.78
C TYR A 161 -10.11 7.90 -21.29
N CYS A 162 -11.38 7.94 -21.68
CA CYS A 162 -11.81 7.97 -23.07
C CYS A 162 -12.38 9.36 -23.36
N SER A 163 -11.94 9.92 -24.47
CA SER A 163 -12.23 11.23 -25.08
C SER A 163 -11.35 12.42 -24.64
N SER A 164 -10.20 12.55 -25.29
CA SER A 164 -9.74 13.82 -25.86
C SER A 164 -9.04 13.53 -27.18
#